data_AF-A0A2N8TWW0-F1
#
_entry.id   AF-A0A2N8TWW0-F1
#
_cell.length_a   1.000
_cell.length_b   1.000
_cell.length_c   1.000
_cell.angle_alpha   90.00
_cell.angle_beta   90.00
_cell.angle_gamma   90.00
#
_symmetry.space_group_name_H-M   'P 1'
#
loop_
_entity.id
_entity.type
_entity.pdbx_description
1 polymer ?
#
loop_
_entity_poly.entity_id
_entity_poly.type
_entity_poly.pdbx_seq_one_letter_code
_entity_poly.pdbx_strand_id
1 'polypeptide(L)'
;MTPSALNRVTVIGCGPVGTSIALALTRSGVSVALDDPDSRALAEARSRGAGTGLTQDLPAADLVVVAVPDSDLVDVLYAAQVSSLGRVYTDVAGSDERIRTEAMLRGCDLLGHVPGHPLAARLPSCAAEAHADLFAGRPWLLRPYAPLLAEALVAVRELVSLCGAYCRDGSAGMPQGRHHAMTARSPRRVAQCGPRSPVPEPVSPLCRLGQPHGWYGRVRGRR
;
A
#
# COMPACT_ATOMS: atom_id res chain seq x y z
N MET A 1 13.19 -27.57 -12.66
CA MET A 1 12.82 -26.23 -12.16
C MET A 1 12.76 -25.32 -13.37
N THR A 2 11.57 -24.92 -13.81
CA THR A 2 11.44 -23.84 -14.78
C THR A 2 12.04 -22.59 -14.13
N PRO A 3 12.98 -21.88 -14.79
CA PRO A 3 13.47 -20.62 -14.25
C PRO A 3 12.28 -19.66 -14.04
N SER A 4 12.28 -18.96 -12.91
CA SER A 4 11.32 -17.89 -12.66
C SER A 4 11.39 -16.85 -13.78
N ALA A 5 10.25 -16.47 -14.37
CA ALA A 5 10.19 -15.35 -15.30
C ALA A 5 10.33 -14.00 -14.57
N LEU A 6 10.15 -13.97 -13.24
CA LEU A 6 10.32 -12.79 -12.41
C LEU A 6 11.71 -12.77 -11.74
N ASN A 7 12.62 -11.96 -12.27
CA ASN A 7 13.90 -11.68 -11.63
C ASN A 7 13.86 -10.37 -10.83
N ARG A 8 13.11 -9.37 -11.33
CA ARG A 8 12.94 -8.06 -10.70
C ARG A 8 11.48 -7.65 -10.62
N VAL A 9 11.05 -7.24 -9.43
CA VAL A 9 9.71 -6.71 -9.19
C VAL A 9 9.80 -5.36 -8.50
N THR A 10 8.99 -4.40 -8.95
CA THR A 10 8.79 -3.14 -8.23
C THR A 10 7.45 -3.20 -7.50
N VAL A 11 7.43 -2.88 -6.20
CA VAL A 11 6.22 -2.80 -5.39
C VAL A 11 6.00 -1.34 -4.99
N ILE A 12 4.91 -0.76 -5.45
CA ILE A 12 4.49 0.61 -5.11
C ILE A 12 3.42 0.52 -4.02
N GLY A 13 3.69 1.09 -2.86
CA GLY A 13 2.85 0.98 -1.65
C GLY A 13 3.43 -0.02 -0.64
N CYS A 14 4.03 0.51 0.41
CA CYS A 14 4.64 -0.21 1.55
C CYS A 14 3.66 -0.37 2.72
N GLY A 15 2.37 -0.58 2.43
CA GLY A 15 1.37 -1.00 3.41
C GLY A 15 1.44 -2.50 3.75
N PRO A 16 0.57 -3.02 4.63
CA PRO A 16 0.60 -4.43 5.03
C PRO A 16 0.53 -5.42 3.86
N VAL A 17 -0.27 -5.13 2.83
CA VAL A 17 -0.38 -5.99 1.64
C VAL A 17 0.90 -5.90 0.80
N GLY A 18 1.32 -4.71 0.39
CA GLY A 18 2.51 -4.53 -0.46
C GLY A 18 3.80 -5.03 0.20
N THR A 19 4.01 -4.72 1.49
CA THR A 19 5.16 -5.26 2.24
C THR A 19 5.12 -6.79 2.34
N SER A 20 3.94 -7.40 2.49
CA SER A 20 3.83 -8.87 2.54
C SER A 20 4.19 -9.52 1.20
N ILE A 21 3.74 -8.92 0.09
CA ILE A 21 4.10 -9.36 -1.27
C ILE A 21 5.62 -9.27 -1.44
N ALA A 22 6.19 -8.11 -1.12
CA ALA A 22 7.61 -7.83 -1.22
C ALA A 22 8.48 -8.80 -0.40
N LEU A 23 8.06 -9.12 0.83
CA LEU A 23 8.72 -10.11 1.68
C LEU A 23 8.67 -11.53 1.08
N ALA A 24 7.52 -11.95 0.55
CA ALA A 24 7.36 -13.26 -0.07
C ALA A 24 8.26 -13.42 -1.32
N LEU A 25 8.33 -12.37 -2.14
CA LEU A 25 9.17 -12.30 -3.33
C LEU A 25 10.66 -12.32 -2.98
N THR A 26 11.08 -11.48 -2.02
CA THR A 26 12.48 -11.42 -1.59
C THR A 26 12.94 -12.76 -1.02
N ARG A 27 12.10 -13.42 -0.21
CA ARG A 27 12.37 -14.77 0.32
C ARG A 27 12.53 -15.82 -0.79
N SER A 28 11.87 -15.62 -1.93
CA SER A 28 11.97 -16.50 -3.10
C SER A 28 13.15 -16.14 -4.02
N GLY A 29 14.00 -15.18 -3.64
CA GLY A 29 15.19 -14.78 -4.39
C GLY A 29 14.95 -13.71 -5.46
N VAL A 30 13.76 -13.12 -5.53
CA VAL A 30 13.44 -12.03 -6.48
C VAL A 30 14.05 -10.72 -6.00
N SER A 31 14.62 -9.93 -6.92
CA SER A 31 15.10 -8.58 -6.61
C SER A 31 13.92 -7.62 -6.50
N VAL A 32 13.64 -7.11 -5.30
CA VAL A 32 12.49 -6.23 -5.06
C VAL A 32 12.93 -4.77 -4.85
N ALA A 33 12.38 -3.88 -5.67
CA ALA A 33 12.44 -2.43 -5.47
C ALA A 33 11.12 -1.93 -4.85
N LEU A 34 11.22 -1.02 -3.88
CA LEU A 34 10.10 -0.51 -3.09
C LEU A 34 9.93 0.99 -3.35
N ASP A 35 8.70 1.41 -3.59
CA ASP A 35 8.34 2.82 -3.66
C ASP A 35 7.15 3.12 -2.74
N ASP A 36 7.20 4.23 -2.03
CA ASP A 36 6.11 4.73 -1.19
C ASP A 36 6.32 6.24 -0.89
N PRO A 37 5.29 7.08 -1.00
CA PRO A 37 5.39 8.50 -0.63
C PRO A 37 5.65 8.72 0.87
N ASP A 38 5.24 7.80 1.75
CA ASP A 38 5.58 7.81 3.17
C ASP A 38 6.95 7.16 3.42
N SER A 39 7.96 8.02 3.55
CA SER A 39 9.33 7.62 3.90
C SER A 39 9.43 6.71 5.13
N ARG A 40 8.49 6.79 6.09
CA ARG A 40 8.46 5.90 7.26
C ARG A 40 8.01 4.50 6.88
N ALA A 41 6.95 4.39 6.09
CA ALA A 41 6.47 3.10 5.59
C ALA A 41 7.54 2.40 4.74
N LEU A 42 8.22 3.15 3.87
CA LEU A 42 9.35 2.65 3.07
C LEU A 42 10.50 2.15 3.96
N ALA A 43 10.92 2.94 4.96
CA ALA A 43 11.98 2.56 5.88
C ALA A 43 11.59 1.32 6.72
N GLU A 44 10.36 1.27 7.22
CA GLU A 44 9.81 0.11 7.94
C GLU A 44 9.86 -1.15 7.06
N ALA A 45 9.38 -1.10 5.81
CA ALA A 45 9.42 -2.25 4.90
C ALA A 45 10.86 -2.72 4.60
N ARG A 46 11.78 -1.79 4.33
CA ARG A 46 13.21 -2.10 4.10
C ARG A 46 13.86 -2.75 5.31
N SER A 47 13.59 -2.23 6.51
CA SER A 47 14.16 -2.77 7.76
C SER A 47 13.75 -4.22 8.03
N ARG A 48 12.63 -4.64 7.44
CA ARG A 48 12.08 -6.00 7.56
C ARG A 48 12.57 -6.95 6.46
N GLY A 49 13.44 -6.46 5.56
CA GLY A 49 13.98 -7.26 4.47
C GLY A 49 13.03 -7.41 3.28
N ALA A 50 12.09 -6.50 3.09
CA ALA A 50 11.14 -6.57 1.97
C ALA A 50 11.77 -6.18 0.60
N GLY A 51 13.00 -5.65 0.59
CA GLY A 51 13.68 -5.19 -0.62
C GLY A 51 14.47 -3.90 -0.40
N THR A 52 14.87 -3.26 -1.49
CA THR A 52 15.59 -1.98 -1.50
C THR A 52 14.66 -0.85 -1.98
N GLY A 53 14.97 0.41 -1.66
CA GLY A 53 14.22 1.54 -2.25
C GLY A 53 14.41 1.61 -3.75
N LEU A 54 13.38 2.02 -4.49
CA LEU A 54 13.43 2.32 -5.91
C LEU A 54 14.38 3.50 -6.16
N THR A 55 15.25 3.36 -7.15
CA THR A 55 16.18 4.39 -7.59
C THR A 55 16.11 4.53 -9.11
N GLN A 56 16.48 5.71 -9.63
CA GLN A 56 16.34 6.04 -11.06
C GLN A 56 17.26 5.23 -11.98
N ASP A 57 18.32 4.64 -11.45
CA ASP A 57 19.30 3.82 -12.16
C ASP A 57 18.89 2.35 -12.30
N LEU A 58 17.80 1.93 -11.65
CA LEU A 58 17.32 0.57 -11.79
C LEU A 58 16.68 0.36 -13.17
N PRO A 59 16.98 -0.78 -13.84
CA PRO A 59 16.30 -1.12 -15.08
C PRO A 59 14.81 -1.41 -14.79
N ALA A 60 13.99 -1.29 -15.84
CA ALA A 60 12.58 -1.65 -15.78
C ALA A 60 12.38 -3.06 -15.21
N ALA A 61 11.40 -3.21 -14.32
CA ALA A 61 11.06 -4.47 -13.69
C ALA A 61 10.35 -5.42 -14.67
N ASP A 62 10.40 -6.72 -14.37
CA ASP A 62 9.59 -7.71 -15.10
C ASP A 62 8.10 -7.50 -14.78
N LEU A 63 7.81 -7.11 -13.53
CA LEU A 63 6.46 -6.84 -13.03
C LEU A 63 6.45 -5.68 -12.04
N VAL A 64 5.44 -4.81 -12.13
CA VAL A 64 5.12 -3.78 -11.16
C VAL A 64 3.84 -4.15 -10.42
N VAL A 65 3.88 -4.15 -9.09
CA VAL A 65 2.72 -4.36 -8.22
C VAL A 65 2.30 -3.03 -7.61
N VAL A 66 1.08 -2.59 -7.89
CA VAL A 66 0.49 -1.38 -7.35
C VAL A 66 -0.40 -1.73 -6.15
N ALA A 67 0.15 -1.57 -4.95
CA ALA A 67 -0.45 -1.93 -3.66
C ALA A 67 -0.87 -0.69 -2.84
N VAL A 68 -1.51 0.27 -3.49
CA VAL A 68 -1.98 1.54 -2.92
C VAL A 68 -3.49 1.51 -2.65
N PRO A 69 -4.06 2.48 -1.91
CA PRO A 69 -5.52 2.61 -1.78
C PRO A 69 -6.22 2.78 -3.13
N ASP A 70 -7.46 2.29 -3.26
CA ASP A 70 -8.25 2.34 -4.49
C ASP A 70 -8.44 3.75 -5.06
N SER A 71 -8.37 4.80 -4.22
CA SER A 71 -8.45 6.20 -4.64
C SER A 71 -7.24 6.65 -5.46
N ASP A 72 -6.09 6.03 -5.24
CA ASP A 72 -4.80 6.47 -5.80
C ASP A 72 -4.34 5.54 -6.92
N LEU A 73 -4.97 4.35 -7.02
CA LEU A 73 -4.56 3.26 -7.90
C LEU A 73 -4.37 3.68 -9.36
N VAL A 74 -5.34 4.37 -9.96
CA VAL A 74 -5.30 4.71 -11.39
C VAL A 74 -4.19 5.71 -11.69
N ASP A 75 -4.02 6.73 -10.87
CA ASP A 75 -2.97 7.73 -11.06
C ASP A 75 -1.57 7.13 -10.88
N VAL A 76 -1.41 6.26 -9.87
CA VAL A 76 -0.14 5.56 -9.63
C VAL A 76 0.18 4.57 -10.76
N LEU A 77 -0.81 3.80 -11.21
CA LEU A 77 -0.65 2.89 -12.36
C LEU A 77 -0.22 3.67 -13.61
N TYR A 78 -0.91 4.77 -13.92
CA TYR A 78 -0.59 5.61 -15.06
C TYR A 78 0.83 6.19 -14.97
N ALA A 79 1.21 6.74 -13.80
CA ALA A 79 2.54 7.29 -13.59
C ALA A 79 3.65 6.24 -13.76
N ALA A 80 3.42 5.02 -13.25
CA ALA A 80 4.35 3.90 -13.40
C ALA A 80 4.51 3.49 -14.87
N GLN A 81 3.42 3.46 -15.64
CA GLN A 81 3.43 3.12 -17.06
C GLN A 81 4.12 4.19 -17.91
N VAL A 82 3.82 5.47 -17.70
CA VAL A 82 4.48 6.59 -18.40
C VAL A 82 5.98 6.60 -18.13
N SER A 83 6.38 6.25 -16.90
CA SER A 83 7.78 6.16 -16.51
C SER A 83 8.45 4.84 -16.92
N SER A 84 7.71 3.94 -17.59
CA SER A 84 8.18 2.62 -18.01
C SER A 84 8.82 1.81 -16.87
N LEU A 85 8.23 1.85 -15.67
CA LEU A 85 8.78 1.18 -14.48
C LEU A 85 8.84 -0.34 -14.60
N GLY A 86 8.05 -0.94 -15.50
CA GLY A 86 8.15 -2.35 -15.81
C GLY A 86 7.45 -2.77 -17.10
N ARG A 87 7.53 -4.07 -17.38
CA ARG A 87 6.94 -4.71 -18.57
C ARG A 87 5.48 -5.11 -18.37
N VAL A 88 5.16 -5.58 -17.17
CA VAL A 88 3.81 -6.01 -16.77
C VAL A 88 3.40 -5.27 -15.52
N TYR A 89 2.10 -5.05 -15.34
CA TYR A 89 1.53 -4.35 -14.19
C TYR A 89 0.41 -5.18 -13.56
N THR A 90 0.26 -5.10 -12.25
CA THR A 90 -0.86 -5.68 -11.51
C THR A 90 -1.18 -4.84 -10.29
N ASP A 91 -2.39 -4.99 -9.76
CA ASP A 91 -2.86 -4.34 -8.55
C ASP A 91 -3.38 -5.35 -7.52
N VAL A 92 -3.76 -4.85 -6.35
CA VAL A 92 -4.35 -5.65 -5.25
C VAL A 92 -5.78 -5.22 -4.89
N ALA A 93 -6.32 -4.20 -5.55
CA ALA A 93 -7.68 -3.70 -5.32
C ALA A 93 -8.71 -4.66 -5.94
N GLY A 94 -8.34 -5.28 -7.06
CA GLY A 94 -9.20 -6.06 -7.90
C GLY A 94 -9.97 -5.19 -8.90
N SER A 95 -10.55 -5.83 -9.92
CA SER A 95 -11.41 -5.17 -10.90
C SER A 95 -12.73 -4.63 -10.29
N ASP A 96 -12.78 -3.35 -9.98
CA ASP A 96 -14.03 -2.60 -9.99
C ASP A 96 -14.24 -2.06 -11.41
N GLU A 97 -15.42 -2.21 -12.00
CA GLU A 97 -15.73 -1.67 -13.33
C GLU A 97 -15.48 -0.15 -13.39
N ARG A 98 -15.63 0.53 -12.23
CA ARG A 98 -15.25 1.93 -12.06
C ARG A 98 -13.75 2.15 -12.22
N ILE A 99 -12.91 1.34 -11.58
CA ILE A 99 -11.43 1.44 -11.68
C ILE A 99 -11.00 1.17 -13.12
N ARG A 100 -11.60 0.17 -13.77
CA ARG A 100 -11.32 -0.13 -15.19
C ARG A 100 -11.66 1.06 -16.09
N THR A 101 -12.87 1.61 -15.93
CA THR A 101 -13.33 2.76 -16.72
C THR A 101 -12.42 3.97 -16.53
N GLU A 102 -12.05 4.26 -15.28
CA GLU A 102 -11.16 5.36 -14.95
C GLU A 102 -9.75 5.15 -15.54
N ALA A 103 -9.20 3.94 -15.46
CA ALA A 103 -7.91 3.61 -16.08
C ALA A 103 -7.93 3.78 -17.61
N MET A 104 -9.02 3.41 -18.28
CA MET A 104 -9.21 3.64 -19.71
C MET A 104 -9.24 5.14 -20.05
N LEU A 105 -10.02 5.94 -19.32
CA LEU A 105 -10.13 7.37 -19.52
C LEU A 105 -8.81 8.11 -19.25
N ARG A 106 -8.05 7.64 -18.26
CA ARG A 106 -6.73 8.16 -17.92
C ARG A 106 -5.67 7.85 -18.99
N GLY A 107 -5.93 6.87 -19.85
CA GLY A 107 -5.01 6.41 -20.89
C GLY A 107 -3.99 5.39 -20.41
N CYS A 108 -4.33 4.57 -19.41
CA CYS A 108 -3.47 3.46 -18.98
C CYS A 108 -3.38 2.40 -20.08
N ASP A 109 -2.21 1.77 -20.22
CA ASP A 109 -2.08 0.57 -21.04
C ASP A 109 -2.72 -0.60 -20.31
N LEU A 110 -3.88 -1.02 -20.80
CA LEU A 110 -4.57 -2.17 -20.25
C LEU A 110 -3.91 -3.48 -20.69
N LEU A 111 -3.35 -3.59 -21.91
CA LEU A 111 -2.86 -4.86 -22.47
C LEU A 111 -1.82 -5.55 -21.59
N GLY A 112 -0.94 -4.76 -20.95
CA GLY A 112 0.09 -5.23 -20.01
C GLY A 112 -0.31 -5.23 -18.54
N HIS A 113 -1.56 -4.90 -18.20
CA HIS A 113 -2.04 -4.84 -16.82
C HIS A 113 -3.05 -5.98 -16.52
N VAL A 114 -2.88 -6.67 -15.40
CA VAL A 114 -3.78 -7.74 -14.94
C VAL A 114 -4.28 -7.41 -13.53
N PRO A 115 -5.56 -7.02 -13.36
CA PRO A 115 -6.12 -6.76 -12.05
C PRO A 115 -6.13 -7.99 -11.15
N GLY A 116 -5.72 -7.80 -9.90
CA GLY A 116 -5.57 -8.84 -8.90
C GLY A 116 -6.24 -8.48 -7.57
N HIS A 117 -6.74 -9.48 -6.84
CA HIS A 117 -7.26 -9.28 -5.49
C HIS A 117 -6.89 -10.45 -4.59
N PRO A 118 -5.82 -10.32 -3.78
CA PRO A 118 -5.45 -11.34 -2.82
C PRO A 118 -6.50 -11.42 -1.71
N LEU A 119 -7.09 -12.59 -1.49
CA LEU A 119 -7.95 -12.81 -0.33
C LEU A 119 -7.08 -13.13 0.89
N ALA A 120 -6.55 -12.08 1.51
CA ALA A 120 -5.89 -12.20 2.81
C ALA A 120 -6.91 -12.56 3.89
N ALA A 121 -6.52 -13.40 4.85
CA ALA A 121 -7.36 -13.67 6.02
C ALA A 121 -7.60 -12.39 6.79
N ARG A 122 -8.83 -12.30 7.29
CA ARG A 122 -9.25 -11.26 8.22
C ARG A 122 -8.44 -11.39 9.51
N LEU A 123 -7.44 -10.53 9.67
CA LEU A 123 -6.86 -10.24 10.98
C LEU A 123 -7.70 -9.13 11.64
N PRO A 124 -7.84 -9.10 12.97
CA PRO A 124 -8.43 -7.98 13.68
C PRO A 124 -7.76 -6.67 13.21
N SER A 125 -8.57 -5.66 12.92
CA SER A 125 -8.20 -4.43 12.20
C SER A 125 -7.11 -3.55 12.83
N CYS A 126 -6.59 -3.90 14.01
CA CYS A 126 -5.46 -3.20 14.63
C CYS A 126 -4.13 -3.99 14.59
N ALA A 127 -4.12 -5.20 14.00
CA ALA A 127 -2.99 -6.14 14.04
C ALA A 127 -2.59 -6.66 12.66
N ALA A 128 -2.94 -5.95 11.58
CA ALA A 128 -2.50 -6.28 10.23
C ALA A 128 -1.01 -5.96 10.06
N GLU A 129 -0.15 -6.70 10.74
CA GLU A 129 1.27 -6.69 10.50
C GLU A 129 1.54 -7.41 9.16
N ALA A 130 2.41 -6.86 8.33
CA ALA A 130 2.79 -7.56 7.11
C ALA A 130 3.48 -8.89 7.48
N HIS A 131 3.40 -9.91 6.64
CA HIS A 131 4.13 -11.16 6.82
C HIS A 131 4.33 -11.84 5.47
N ALA A 132 5.46 -12.51 5.29
CA ALA A 132 5.79 -13.17 4.03
C ALA A 132 4.78 -14.29 3.65
N ASP A 133 4.07 -14.85 4.63
CA ASP A 133 3.07 -15.92 4.43
C ASP A 133 1.62 -15.42 4.46
N LEU A 134 1.40 -14.10 4.31
CA LEU A 134 0.07 -13.49 4.37
C LEU A 134 -0.92 -14.12 3.36
N PHE A 135 -0.43 -14.66 2.24
CA PHE A 135 -1.26 -15.22 1.17
C PHE A 135 -1.14 -16.75 1.03
N ALA A 136 -0.36 -17.41 1.89
CA ALA A 136 -0.10 -18.84 1.78
C ALA A 136 -1.39 -19.67 1.84
N GLY A 137 -1.60 -20.51 0.82
CA GLY A 137 -2.77 -21.37 0.68
C GLY A 137 -4.08 -20.64 0.42
N ARG A 138 -4.03 -19.38 -0.04
CA ARG A 138 -5.22 -18.54 -0.22
C ARG A 138 -5.51 -18.23 -1.69
N PRO A 139 -6.79 -18.01 -2.03
CA PRO A 139 -7.15 -17.59 -3.38
C PRO A 139 -6.69 -16.16 -3.65
N TRP A 140 -6.15 -15.95 -4.85
CA TRP A 140 -5.91 -14.64 -5.44
C TRP A 140 -6.81 -14.51 -6.66
N LEU A 141 -7.78 -13.60 -6.59
CA LEU A 141 -8.71 -13.40 -7.69
C LEU A 141 -8.02 -12.64 -8.81
N LEU A 142 -7.94 -13.23 -10.00
CA LEU A 142 -7.46 -12.54 -11.20
C LEU A 142 -8.62 -12.19 -12.10
N ARG A 143 -8.61 -10.98 -12.65
CA ARG A 143 -9.68 -10.47 -13.53
C ARG A 143 -9.09 -9.82 -14.78
N PRO A 144 -8.49 -10.64 -15.68
CA PRO A 144 -7.99 -10.15 -16.94
C PRO A 144 -9.15 -9.61 -17.79
N TYR A 145 -8.94 -8.49 -18.46
CA TYR A 145 -9.84 -7.98 -19.50
C TYR A 145 -9.23 -8.30 -20.87
N ALA A 146 -10.08 -8.53 -21.87
CA ALA A 146 -9.62 -8.73 -23.25
C ALA A 146 -9.56 -7.38 -23.98
N PRO A 147 -8.54 -7.12 -24.83
CA PRO A 147 -7.37 -7.96 -25.08
C PRO A 147 -6.32 -7.89 -23.95
N LEU A 148 -5.51 -8.94 -23.81
CA LEU A 148 -4.43 -9.06 -22.81
C LEU A 148 -3.21 -9.74 -23.43
N LEU A 149 -2.02 -9.28 -23.06
CA LEU A 149 -0.76 -9.95 -23.36
C LEU A 149 -0.62 -11.27 -22.59
N ALA A 150 -0.24 -12.35 -23.28
CA ALA A 150 -0.12 -13.67 -22.66
C ALA A 150 0.97 -13.69 -21.58
N GLU A 151 2.07 -12.98 -21.81
CA GLU A 151 3.17 -12.79 -20.87
C GLU A 151 2.73 -12.07 -19.59
N ALA A 152 1.76 -11.16 -19.67
CA ALA A 152 1.23 -10.45 -18.51
C ALA A 152 0.53 -11.41 -17.55
N LEU A 153 -0.31 -12.30 -18.09
CA LEU A 153 -0.99 -13.32 -17.28
C LEU A 153 0.00 -14.33 -16.69
N VAL A 154 1.03 -14.72 -17.43
CA VAL A 154 2.08 -15.64 -16.94
C VAL A 154 2.84 -15.00 -15.76
N ALA A 155 3.31 -13.76 -15.92
CA ALA A 155 4.04 -13.04 -14.88
C ALA A 155 3.21 -12.88 -13.60
N VAL A 156 1.93 -12.53 -13.72
CA VAL A 156 1.06 -12.37 -12.54
C VAL A 156 0.71 -13.71 -11.90
N ARG A 157 0.53 -14.79 -12.66
CA ARG A 157 0.36 -16.15 -12.09
C ARG A 157 1.60 -16.58 -11.32
N GLU A 158 2.79 -16.24 -11.80
CA GLU A 158 4.04 -16.51 -11.10
C GLU A 158 4.15 -15.72 -9.80
N LEU A 159 3.84 -14.41 -9.81
CA LEU A 159 3.74 -13.59 -8.59
C LEU A 159 2.85 -14.27 -7.54
N VAL A 160 1.66 -14.71 -7.94
CA VAL A 160 0.69 -15.37 -7.05
C VAL A 160 1.30 -16.65 -6.45
N SER A 161 1.96 -17.47 -7.27
CA SER A 161 2.64 -18.69 -6.83
C SER A 161 3.78 -18.41 -5.86
N LEU A 162 4.61 -17.39 -6.11
CA LEU A 162 5.72 -16.98 -5.23
C LEU A 162 5.21 -16.43 -3.88
N CYS A 163 4.00 -15.87 -3.87
CA CYS A 163 3.31 -15.48 -2.64
C CYS A 163 2.69 -16.68 -1.88
N GLY A 164 2.83 -17.91 -2.38
CA GLY A 164 2.22 -19.12 -1.83
C GLY A 164 0.71 -19.19 -2.01
N ALA A 165 0.13 -18.32 -2.83
CA ALA A 165 -1.30 -18.27 -3.14
C ALA A 165 -1.63 -19.11 -4.38
N TYR A 166 -2.92 -19.27 -4.67
CA TYR A 166 -3.38 -19.89 -5.91
C TYR A 166 -4.33 -18.98 -6.67
N CYS A 167 -4.19 -18.97 -8.00
CA CYS A 167 -5.02 -18.16 -8.88
C CYS A 167 -6.46 -18.69 -8.89
N ARG A 168 -7.42 -17.77 -8.86
CA ARG A 168 -8.83 -18.07 -9.07
C ARG A 168 -9.42 -17.04 -10.02
N ASP A 169 -10.20 -17.48 -11.00
CA ASP A 169 -10.85 -16.57 -11.92
C ASP A 169 -11.96 -15.80 -11.19
N GLY A 170 -11.85 -14.47 -11.20
CA GLY A 170 -12.81 -13.58 -10.53
C GLY A 170 -14.15 -13.44 -11.26
N SER A 171 -14.28 -13.97 -12.48
CA SER A 171 -15.53 -14.03 -13.25
C SER A 171 -16.45 -15.19 -12.81
N ALA A 172 -15.93 -16.15 -12.04
CA ALA A 172 -16.69 -17.30 -11.57
C ALA A 172 -17.44 -16.99 -10.25
N GLY A 173 -18.64 -16.39 -10.38
CA GLY A 173 -19.75 -16.61 -9.45
C GLY A 173 -19.71 -15.95 -8.06
N MET A 174 -18.89 -14.93 -7.81
CA MET A 174 -18.99 -14.12 -6.57
C MET A 174 -19.68 -12.78 -6.87
N PRO A 175 -20.75 -12.41 -6.13
CA PRO A 175 -21.23 -11.04 -6.12
C PRO A 175 -20.11 -10.10 -5.64
N GLN A 176 -20.06 -8.86 -6.14
CA GLN A 176 -19.21 -7.78 -5.61
C GLN A 176 -19.50 -7.54 -4.12
N GLY A 177 -18.88 -8.34 -3.25
CA GLY A 177 -18.78 -8.05 -1.83
C GLY A 177 -17.72 -6.97 -1.66
N ARG A 178 -18.00 -5.95 -0.85
CA ARG A 178 -17.04 -4.94 -0.41
C ARG A 178 -15.91 -5.59 0.39
N HIS A 179 -15.03 -6.30 -0.29
CA HIS A 179 -13.75 -6.75 0.25
C HIS A 179 -12.79 -5.60 0.02
N HIS A 180 -12.75 -4.68 0.99
CA HIS A 180 -11.63 -3.74 1.04
C HIS A 180 -10.38 -4.59 1.16
N ALA A 181 -9.54 -4.59 0.12
CA ALA A 181 -8.14 -4.94 0.32
C ALA A 181 -7.67 -4.09 1.49
N MET A 182 -6.95 -4.70 2.42
CA MET A 182 -6.51 -4.01 3.64
C MET A 182 -5.31 -3.11 3.27
N THR A 183 -5.55 -2.14 2.39
CA THR A 183 -4.63 -1.13 1.88
C THR A 183 -4.85 0.16 2.66
N ALA A 184 -4.55 0.13 3.97
CA ALA A 184 -4.59 1.36 4.76
C ALA A 184 -3.52 1.41 5.85
N ARG A 185 -2.62 2.39 5.73
CA ARG A 185 -2.54 3.45 6.74
C ARG A 185 -3.12 4.70 6.09
N SER A 186 -4.26 5.18 6.57
CA SER A 186 -4.74 6.55 6.30
C SER A 186 -3.65 7.55 6.71
N PRO A 187 -3.48 8.71 6.03
CA PRO A 187 -2.66 9.78 6.59
C PRO A 187 -3.23 10.14 7.95
N ARG A 188 -2.43 9.97 9.01
CA ARG A 188 -2.81 10.38 10.36
C ARG A 188 -3.13 11.88 10.29
N ARG A 189 -4.40 12.26 10.42
CA ARG A 189 -4.73 13.57 10.99
C ARG A 189 -4.03 13.60 12.34
N VAL A 190 -3.17 14.58 12.55
CA VAL A 190 -2.58 14.87 13.84
C VAL A 190 -3.73 15.28 14.77
N ALA A 191 -4.33 14.30 15.45
CA ALA A 191 -5.10 14.55 16.64
C ALA A 191 -4.08 14.93 17.71
N GLN A 192 -4.01 16.22 18.05
CA GLN A 192 -3.28 16.71 19.20
C GLN A 192 -3.81 16.00 20.44
N CYS A 193 -3.02 15.06 20.98
CA CYS A 193 -3.25 14.55 22.31
C CYS A 193 -2.72 15.62 23.28
N GLY A 194 -3.57 16.58 23.62
CA GLY A 194 -3.32 17.49 24.74
C GLY A 194 -3.21 16.67 26.03
N PRO A 195 -2.35 17.05 26.98
CA PRO A 195 -2.19 16.31 28.22
C PRO A 195 -3.52 16.30 28.98
N ARG A 196 -4.02 15.10 29.32
CA ARG A 196 -5.13 14.89 30.25
C ARG A 196 -4.74 15.53 31.59
N SER A 197 -5.45 16.61 31.96
CA SER A 197 -5.44 17.09 33.34
C SER A 197 -6.30 16.14 34.19
N PRO A 198 -5.87 15.79 35.42
CA PRO A 198 -6.69 15.03 36.34
C PRO A 198 -7.79 15.93 36.92
N VAL A 199 -9.01 15.38 36.98
CA VAL A 199 -10.16 15.95 37.68
C VAL A 199 -9.92 15.85 39.19
N PRO A 200 -10.21 16.89 39.98
CA PRO A 200 -10.58 16.72 41.38
C PRO A 200 -12.06 17.03 41.62
N GLU A 201 -12.70 16.22 42.46
CA GLU A 201 -14.04 16.42 43.01
C GLU A 201 -14.12 17.62 43.98
N PRO A 202 -15.33 18.12 44.31
CA PRO A 202 -15.49 19.42 44.95
C PRO A 202 -15.60 19.34 46.48
N VAL A 203 -14.99 20.30 47.19
CA VAL A 203 -15.41 20.70 48.54
C VAL A 203 -15.14 22.20 48.78
N SER A 204 -16.25 22.96 48.79
CA SER A 204 -16.64 24.16 49.56
C SER A 204 -15.67 25.31 49.94
N PRO A 205 -16.23 26.53 50.15
CA PRO A 205 -15.53 27.80 49.97
C PRO A 205 -15.06 28.41 51.29
N LEU A 206 -14.04 29.30 51.23
CA LEU A 206 -13.95 30.51 52.06
C LEU A 206 -12.71 31.36 51.73
N CYS A 207 -12.92 32.68 51.82
CA CYS A 207 -11.94 33.77 51.94
C CYS A 207 -11.06 34.07 50.72
N ARG A 208 -11.17 35.20 50.01
CA ARG A 208 -11.24 36.65 50.33
C ARG A 208 -9.99 37.32 49.76
N LEU A 209 -10.25 38.41 49.03
CA LEU A 209 -9.41 39.61 48.83
C LEU A 209 -8.31 39.57 47.76
N GLY A 210 -8.33 40.63 46.92
CA GLY A 210 -7.10 41.23 46.40
C GLY A 210 -6.97 41.36 44.88
N GLN A 211 -7.77 42.23 44.26
CA GLN A 211 -7.29 43.09 43.16
C GLN A 211 -6.29 44.13 43.73
N PRO A 212 -5.62 45.03 42.97
CA PRO A 212 -5.50 45.18 41.50
C PRO A 212 -4.05 45.58 41.04
N HIS A 213 -3.94 45.95 39.75
CA HIS A 213 -2.89 46.77 39.10
C HIS A 213 -1.61 46.00 38.70
N GLY A 214 -0.96 46.19 37.55
CA GLY A 214 -0.95 47.28 36.57
C GLY A 214 0.51 47.47 36.12
N TRP A 215 0.71 47.96 34.89
CA TRP A 215 1.93 48.60 34.36
C TRP A 215 3.09 47.78 33.73
N TYR A 216 3.24 48.02 32.41
CA TYR A 216 4.41 48.51 31.65
C TYR A 216 5.86 48.11 32.00
N GLY A 217 6.61 47.76 30.92
CA GLY A 217 8.08 47.92 30.82
C GLY A 217 8.72 46.80 29.99
N ARG A 218 8.90 46.97 28.67
CA ARG A 218 10.13 47.47 27.99
C ARG A 218 11.40 46.69 28.41
N VAL A 219 12.15 46.15 27.43
CA VAL A 219 13.59 46.42 27.16
C VAL A 219 14.26 45.31 26.32
N ARG A 220 14.74 45.75 25.14
CA ARG A 220 16.00 45.45 24.40
C ARG A 220 16.48 44.03 24.10
N GLY A 221 17.03 43.93 22.89
CA GLY A 221 18.37 43.37 22.65
C GLY A 221 18.49 42.71 21.27
N ARG A 222 18.89 43.45 20.22
CA ARG A 222 20.24 43.36 19.59
C ARG A 222 20.73 41.91 19.39
N ARG A 223 20.75 41.44 18.15
CA ARG A 223 21.83 41.63 17.16
C ARG A 223 21.27 41.42 15.76
#